data_AF-A0A177NB23-F1
#
_entry.id   AF-A0A177NB23-F1
#
_cell.length_a   1.000
_cell.length_b   1.000
_cell.length_c   1.000
_cell.angle_alpha   90.00
_cell.angle_beta   90.00
_cell.angle_gamma   90.00
#
_symmetry.space_group_name_H-M   'P 1'
#
loop_
_entity.id
_entity.type
_entity.pdbx_description
1 polymer ?
#
loop_
_entity_poly.entity_id
_entity_poly.type
_entity_poly.pdbx_seq_one_letter_code
_entity_poly.pdbx_strand_id
1 'polypeptide(L)'
;MTDFKPTETSSTLLANGKSSRLREMRNKNLNLSAPAITNDQKTAPANLKDQIQPELLLAQQLINQQLAEILAGLPVGKQQSLFKIRYGMDLDALKQQPIHHIVKLLKIRHPQLLSPGGAMKNILKLTYNGQQTL
;
A
#
# COMPACT_ATOMS: atom_id res chain seq x y z
N MET A 1 -39.55 -17.22 43.03
CA MET A 1 -40.00 -18.33 42.16
C MET A 1 -40.41 -17.66 40.85
N THR A 2 -39.46 -17.53 39.91
CA THR A 2 -39.30 -18.40 38.71
C THR A 2 -40.56 -18.29 37.84
N ASP A 3 -40.49 -17.77 36.61
CA ASP A 3 -39.84 -18.43 35.48
C ASP A 3 -39.30 -17.49 34.38
N PHE A 4 -38.15 -17.87 33.82
CA PHE A 4 -37.64 -17.45 32.52
C PHE A 4 -38.35 -18.24 31.40
N LYS A 5 -38.62 -17.60 30.26
CA LYS A 5 -38.48 -18.28 28.95
C LYS A 5 -38.19 -17.30 27.81
N PRO A 6 -37.25 -17.63 26.91
CA PRO A 6 -36.80 -16.80 25.79
C PRO A 6 -37.67 -17.04 24.56
N THR A 7 -37.83 -16.03 23.70
CA THR A 7 -38.37 -16.21 22.35
C THR A 7 -37.38 -15.64 21.36
N GLU A 8 -36.44 -16.49 20.99
CA GLU A 8 -35.81 -16.50 19.69
C GLU A 8 -36.87 -16.56 18.58
N THR A 9 -36.52 -16.05 17.40
CA THR A 9 -37.10 -16.27 16.05
C THR A 9 -37.68 -15.03 15.37
N SER A 10 -36.83 -14.39 14.55
CA SER A 10 -37.17 -14.00 13.18
C SER A 10 -35.90 -13.72 12.37
N SER A 11 -34.97 -14.68 12.40
CA SER A 11 -33.87 -14.79 11.44
C SER A 11 -34.40 -15.45 10.16
N THR A 12 -35.31 -14.80 9.42
CA THR A 12 -35.83 -15.41 8.17
C THR A 12 -36.36 -14.41 7.15
N LEU A 13 -35.69 -13.26 6.97
CA LEU A 13 -35.93 -12.37 5.83
C LEU A 13 -34.80 -12.36 4.78
N LEU A 14 -33.85 -13.30 4.87
CA LEU A 14 -32.81 -13.51 3.85
C LEU A 14 -33.12 -14.68 2.90
N ALA A 15 -34.29 -15.31 3.07
CA ALA A 15 -34.77 -16.34 2.16
C ALA A 15 -35.43 -15.70 0.93
N ASN A 16 -34.65 -15.46 -0.11
CA ASN A 16 -34.94 -15.91 -1.49
C ASN A 16 -34.02 -15.21 -2.51
N GLY A 17 -32.80 -15.73 -2.61
CA GLY A 17 -31.94 -15.57 -3.80
C GLY A 17 -32.52 -16.33 -5.00
N LYS A 18 -33.63 -15.84 -5.57
CA LYS A 18 -34.29 -16.42 -6.77
C LYS A 18 -34.33 -15.47 -7.97
N SER A 19 -33.54 -14.40 -7.96
CA SER A 19 -33.43 -13.51 -9.12
C SER A 19 -32.58 -14.17 -10.22
N SER A 20 -33.24 -14.95 -11.07
CA SER A 20 -32.68 -15.53 -12.31
C SER A 20 -31.91 -14.47 -13.13
N ARG A 21 -32.48 -13.26 -13.20
CA ARG A 21 -31.87 -12.09 -13.85
C ARG A 21 -30.53 -11.66 -13.22
N LEU A 22 -30.37 -11.72 -11.89
CA LEU A 22 -29.08 -11.39 -11.25
C LEU A 22 -28.04 -12.49 -11.48
N ARG A 23 -28.47 -13.76 -11.59
CA ARG A 23 -27.58 -14.87 -11.95
C ARG A 23 -27.08 -14.74 -13.39
N GLU A 24 -27.95 -14.38 -14.33
CA GLU A 24 -27.53 -14.06 -15.70
C GLU A 24 -26.59 -12.85 -15.78
N MET A 25 -26.81 -11.80 -14.98
CA MET A 25 -25.89 -10.66 -14.93
C MET A 25 -24.52 -11.04 -14.35
N ARG A 26 -24.47 -11.90 -13.32
CA ARG A 26 -23.19 -12.43 -12.80
C ARG A 26 -22.47 -13.30 -13.83
N ASN A 27 -23.19 -14.18 -14.53
CA ASN A 27 -22.60 -15.05 -15.55
C ASN A 27 -22.14 -14.26 -16.79
N LYS A 28 -22.87 -13.21 -17.20
CA LYS A 28 -22.45 -12.31 -18.28
C LYS A 28 -21.17 -11.54 -17.92
N ASN A 29 -20.96 -11.21 -16.64
CA ASN A 29 -19.74 -10.54 -16.20
C ASN A 29 -18.52 -11.47 -16.07
N LEU A 30 -18.72 -12.79 -16.00
CA LEU A 30 -17.64 -13.79 -15.99
C LEU A 30 -17.21 -14.23 -17.40
N ASN A 31 -18.09 -14.07 -18.40
CA ASN A 31 -17.82 -14.47 -19.79
C ASN A 31 -17.39 -13.33 -20.72
N LEU A 32 -17.23 -12.10 -20.19
CA LEU A 32 -16.57 -11.01 -20.91
C LEU A 32 -15.08 -11.01 -20.58
N SER A 33 -14.38 -11.85 -21.34
CA SER A 33 -12.94 -11.78 -21.62
C SER A 33 -11.98 -12.03 -20.46
N ALA A 34 -11.63 -13.31 -20.32
CA ALA A 34 -10.22 -13.63 -20.51
C ALA A 34 -9.88 -13.40 -22.00
N PRO A 35 -8.82 -12.63 -22.30
CA PRO A 35 -7.79 -13.11 -23.18
C PRO A 35 -6.69 -13.69 -22.29
N ALA A 36 -6.11 -14.79 -22.74
CA ALA A 36 -4.89 -15.35 -22.19
C ALA A 36 -3.90 -14.22 -21.87
N ILE A 37 -3.45 -14.14 -20.62
CA ILE A 37 -2.23 -13.42 -20.28
C ILE A 37 -1.10 -14.30 -20.85
N THR A 38 -0.90 -14.24 -22.16
CA THR A 38 0.46 -14.23 -22.66
C THR A 38 1.14 -13.13 -21.87
N ASN A 39 2.18 -13.51 -21.13
CA ASN A 39 3.15 -12.61 -20.53
C ASN A 39 3.82 -11.79 -21.65
N ASP A 40 3.07 -10.92 -22.32
CA ASP A 40 3.59 -9.74 -22.93
C ASP A 40 3.88 -8.81 -21.76
N GLN A 41 4.98 -9.13 -21.08
CA GLN A 41 5.80 -8.13 -20.45
C GLN A 41 6.06 -7.12 -21.56
N LYS A 42 5.19 -6.11 -21.63
CA LYS A 42 5.54 -4.80 -22.13
C LYS A 42 6.68 -4.37 -21.23
N THR A 43 7.86 -4.80 -21.66
CA THR A 43 9.16 -4.41 -21.19
C THR A 43 9.14 -2.90 -21.32
N ALA A 44 8.74 -2.23 -20.23
CA ALA A 44 9.31 -0.94 -19.90
C ALA A 44 10.81 -1.13 -20.16
N PRO A 45 11.41 -0.32 -21.04
CA PRO A 45 12.71 -0.63 -21.63
C PRO A 45 13.65 -0.93 -20.47
N ALA A 46 14.25 -2.13 -20.48
CA ALA A 46 15.07 -2.63 -19.38
C ALA A 46 16.14 -1.61 -18.94
N ASN A 47 16.56 -0.71 -19.85
CA ASN A 47 17.40 0.44 -19.60
C ASN A 47 16.92 1.44 -18.52
N LEU A 48 15.60 1.57 -18.27
CA LEU A 48 15.10 2.44 -17.21
C LEU A 48 15.27 1.81 -15.84
N LYS A 49 15.06 0.50 -15.68
CA LYS A 49 15.20 -0.16 -14.36
C LYS A 49 16.64 -0.11 -13.85
N ASP A 50 17.64 -0.21 -14.72
CA ASP A 50 19.04 -0.15 -14.31
C ASP A 50 19.50 1.28 -13.97
N GLN A 51 18.95 2.32 -14.62
CA GLN A 51 19.20 3.73 -14.25
C GLN A 51 18.40 4.18 -13.02
N ILE A 52 17.24 3.58 -12.77
CA ILE A 52 16.36 3.91 -11.64
C ILE A 52 16.88 3.30 -10.32
N GLN A 53 17.54 2.15 -10.39
CA GLN A 53 18.09 1.46 -9.21
C GLN A 53 19.05 2.28 -8.34
N PRO A 54 20.05 3.02 -8.86
CA PRO A 54 20.96 3.79 -8.01
C PRO A 54 20.26 4.95 -7.29
N GLU A 55 19.36 5.66 -7.97
CA GLU A 55 18.59 6.75 -7.37
C GLU A 55 17.60 6.23 -6.31
N LEU A 56 17.01 5.05 -6.54
CA LEU A 56 16.12 4.38 -5.59
C LEU A 56 16.86 3.90 -4.35
N LEU A 57 18.05 3.30 -4.50
CA LEU A 57 18.91 2.92 -3.38
C LEU A 57 19.29 4.13 -2.53
N LEU A 58 19.66 5.24 -3.18
CA LEU A 58 19.97 6.49 -2.46
C LEU A 58 18.76 6.99 -1.67
N ALA A 59 17.57 7.00 -2.27
CA ALA A 59 16.35 7.40 -1.58
C ALA A 59 16.05 6.50 -0.37
N GLN A 60 16.19 5.18 -0.52
CA GLN A 60 16.02 4.22 0.58
C GLN A 60 17.02 4.45 1.70
N GLN A 61 18.30 4.67 1.36
CA GLN A 61 19.35 4.92 2.34
C GLN A 61 19.06 6.16 3.19
N LEU A 62 18.64 7.26 2.55
CA LEU A 62 18.26 8.49 3.25
C LEU A 62 17.05 8.28 4.17
N ILE A 63 16.05 7.54 3.70
CA ILE A 63 14.87 7.18 4.50
C ILE A 63 15.28 6.35 5.72
N ASN A 64 16.11 5.33 5.53
CA ASN A 64 16.57 4.46 6.61
C ASN A 64 17.41 5.20 7.63
N GLN A 65 18.30 6.08 7.19
CA GLN A 65 19.10 6.91 8.08
C GLN A 65 18.23 7.79 8.97
N GLN A 66 17.25 8.48 8.36
CA GLN A 66 16.33 9.33 9.10
C GLN A 66 15.41 8.53 10.03
N LEU A 67 14.95 7.36 9.61
CA LEU A 67 14.20 6.45 10.47
C LEU A 67 15.04 5.99 11.66
N ALA A 68 16.29 5.60 11.44
CA ALA A 68 17.18 5.17 12.51
C ALA A 68 17.41 6.31 13.52
N GLU A 69 17.61 7.55 13.05
CA GLU A 69 17.75 8.74 13.88
C GLU A 69 16.50 9.00 14.73
N ILE A 70 15.31 8.92 14.12
CA ILE A 70 14.04 9.09 14.83
C ILE A 70 13.84 7.99 15.88
N LEU A 71 14.12 6.73 15.52
CA LEU A 71 13.95 5.60 16.43
C LEU A 71 14.97 5.61 17.58
N ALA A 72 16.20 6.07 17.33
CA ALA A 72 17.22 6.25 18.36
C ALA A 72 16.81 7.32 19.40
N GLY A 73 16.02 8.33 18.99
CA GLY A 73 15.44 9.31 19.90
C GLY A 73 14.27 8.80 20.74
N LEU A 74 13.78 7.58 20.50
CA LEU A 74 12.64 7.00 21.20
C LEU A 74 13.07 5.94 22.22
N PRO A 75 12.36 5.81 23.35
CA PRO A 75 12.62 4.78 24.35
C PRO A 75 12.58 3.36 23.75
N VAL A 76 13.59 2.56 24.11
CA VAL A 76 13.70 1.16 23.68
C VAL A 76 12.45 0.38 24.11
N GLY A 77 11.90 -0.43 23.21
CA GLY A 77 10.66 -1.19 23.44
C GLY A 77 9.35 -0.42 23.19
N LYS A 78 9.38 0.91 23.06
CA LYS A 78 8.20 1.74 22.71
C LYS A 78 8.31 2.45 21.37
N GLN A 79 9.40 2.22 20.64
CA GLN A 79 9.70 2.92 19.38
C GLN A 79 8.57 2.80 18.36
N GLN A 80 8.04 1.59 18.12
CA GLN A 80 6.95 1.38 17.16
C GLN A 80 5.65 2.08 17.57
N SER A 81 5.27 1.96 18.85
CA SER A 81 4.05 2.59 19.39
C SER A 81 4.13 4.12 19.33
N LEU A 82 5.25 4.70 19.75
CA LEU A 82 5.45 6.15 19.72
C LEU A 82 5.61 6.69 18.31
N PHE A 83 6.23 5.93 17.40
CA PHE A 83 6.27 6.26 15.98
C PHE A 83 4.84 6.32 15.41
N LYS A 84 4.02 5.31 15.66
CA LYS A 84 2.62 5.27 15.24
C LYS A 84 1.83 6.45 15.78
N ILE A 85 2.01 6.82 17.05
CA ILE A 85 1.34 7.97 17.66
C ILE A 85 1.78 9.28 16.99
N ARG A 86 3.07 9.46 16.74
CA ARG A 86 3.63 10.70 16.17
C ARG A 86 3.29 10.90 14.69
N TYR A 87 3.26 9.82 13.92
CA TYR A 87 3.13 9.87 12.46
C TYR A 87 1.80 9.30 11.94
N GLY A 88 0.96 8.75 12.81
CA GLY A 88 -0.35 8.19 12.47
C GLY A 88 -0.31 6.84 11.73
N MET A 89 0.87 6.22 11.58
CA MET A 89 1.02 4.96 10.85
C MET A 89 2.15 4.08 11.39
N ASP A 90 2.03 2.78 11.16
CA ASP A 90 3.04 1.80 11.53
C ASP A 90 4.22 1.80 10.55
N LEU A 91 5.38 1.30 10.99
CA LEU A 91 6.59 1.19 10.15
C LEU A 91 6.38 0.30 8.92
N ASP A 92 5.55 -0.73 9.01
CA ASP A 92 5.27 -1.59 7.86
C ASP A 92 4.31 -0.92 6.87
N ALA A 93 3.36 -0.12 7.36
CA ALA A 93 2.51 0.70 6.50
C ALA A 93 3.33 1.78 5.78
N LEU A 94 4.36 2.33 6.43
CA LEU A 94 5.27 3.30 5.84
C LEU A 94 5.98 2.73 4.60
N LYS A 95 6.41 1.46 4.62
CA LYS A 95 7.08 0.80 3.48
C LYS A 95 6.18 0.66 2.24
N GLN A 96 4.87 0.67 2.43
CA GLN A 96 3.90 0.60 1.33
C GLN A 96 3.60 1.97 0.72
N GLN A 97 4.01 3.06 1.37
CA GLN A 97 3.77 4.41 0.87
C GLN A 97 4.74 4.78 -0.25
N PRO A 98 4.35 5.70 -1.16
CA PRO A 98 5.26 6.23 -2.15
C PRO A 98 6.40 7.01 -1.49
N ILE A 99 7.60 6.89 -2.03
CA ILE A 99 8.84 7.51 -1.51
C ILE A 99 8.63 9.01 -1.28
N HIS A 100 7.93 9.71 -2.18
CA HIS A 100 7.60 11.13 -1.98
C HIS A 100 6.84 11.41 -0.70
N HIS A 101 5.86 10.58 -0.36
CA HIS A 101 5.07 10.75 0.85
C HIS A 101 5.92 10.49 2.09
N ILE A 102 6.76 9.45 2.05
CA ILE A 102 7.69 9.10 3.14
C ILE A 102 8.67 10.25 3.39
N VAL A 103 9.28 10.80 2.34
CA VAL A 103 10.21 11.93 2.41
C VAL A 103 9.56 13.16 3.03
N LYS A 104 8.30 13.45 2.64
CA LYS A 104 7.54 14.57 3.19
C LYS A 104 7.17 14.35 4.66
N LEU A 105 6.78 13.14 5.02
CA LEU A 105 6.38 12.75 6.37
C LEU A 105 7.57 12.80 7.35
N LEU A 106 8.71 12.27 6.93
CA LEU A 106 9.98 12.28 7.68
C LEU A 106 10.72 13.63 7.58
N LYS A 107 10.18 14.61 6.83
CA LYS A 107 10.76 15.95 6.62
C LYS A 107 12.22 15.91 6.13
N ILE A 108 12.55 14.95 5.26
CA ILE A 108 13.92 14.78 4.73
C ILE A 108 14.23 15.94 3.78
N ARG A 109 15.21 16.77 4.14
CA ARG A 109 15.65 17.91 3.33
C ARG A 109 16.87 17.54 2.50
N HIS A 110 16.68 16.73 1.46
CA HIS A 110 17.74 16.38 0.51
C HIS A 110 17.51 17.04 -0.85
N PRO A 111 18.49 17.73 -1.46
CA PRO A 111 18.30 18.48 -2.70
C PRO A 111 17.79 17.61 -3.86
N GLN A 112 18.27 16.36 -3.96
CA GLN A 112 17.82 15.41 -4.98
C GLN A 112 16.36 14.96 -4.79
N LEU A 113 15.83 15.00 -3.57
CA LEU A 113 14.45 14.64 -3.26
C LEU A 113 13.50 15.85 -3.34
N LEU A 114 14.02 17.06 -3.09
CA LEU A 114 13.28 18.32 -3.14
C LEU A 114 13.10 18.85 -4.58
N SER A 115 14.10 18.66 -5.43
CA SER A 115 14.07 19.01 -6.86
C SER A 115 14.32 17.77 -7.72
N PRO A 116 13.32 16.88 -7.83
CA PRO A 116 13.49 15.63 -8.55
C PRO A 116 13.67 15.89 -10.05
N GLY A 117 14.79 15.42 -10.60
CA GLY A 117 14.99 15.29 -12.05
C GLY A 117 14.01 14.27 -12.67
N GLY A 118 14.08 14.07 -13.99
CA GLY A 118 13.14 13.21 -14.73
C GLY A 118 13.01 11.78 -14.16
N ALA A 119 14.14 11.11 -13.90
CA ALA A 119 14.16 9.76 -13.33
C ALA A 119 13.65 9.72 -11.88
N MET A 120 14.11 10.65 -11.04
CA MET A 120 13.70 10.79 -9.65
C MET A 120 12.20 11.06 -9.48
N LYS A 121 11.55 11.78 -10.41
CA LYS A 121 10.08 11.95 -10.40
C LYS A 121 9.32 10.63 -10.52
N ASN A 122 9.86 9.66 -11.26
CA ASN A 122 9.27 8.33 -11.36
C ASN A 122 9.51 7.54 -10.06
N ILE A 123 10.68 7.66 -9.45
CA ILE A 123 11.04 7.01 -8.18
C ILE A 123 10.19 7.50 -7.03
N LEU A 124 9.92 8.80 -6.99
CA LEU A 124 9.06 9.41 -5.98
C LEU A 124 7.63 8.82 -5.96
N LYS A 125 7.16 8.25 -7.08
CA LYS A 125 5.88 7.54 -7.17
C LYS A 125 5.98 6.05 -6.84
N LEU A 126 7.19 5.49 -6.80
CA LEU A 126 7.41 4.11 -6.37
C LEU A 126 7.26 4.02 -4.85
N THR A 127 6.83 2.85 -4.38
CA THR A 127 6.88 2.50 -2.95
C THR A 127 8.32 2.36 -2.48
N TYR A 128 8.52 2.30 -1.16
CA TYR A 128 9.85 2.04 -0.59
C TYR A 128 10.51 0.78 -1.18
N ASN A 129 9.72 -0.25 -1.54
CA ASN A 129 10.21 -1.48 -2.16
C ASN A 129 10.35 -1.43 -3.70
N GLY A 130 10.19 -0.25 -4.31
CA GLY A 130 10.30 -0.10 -5.77
C GLY A 130 9.10 -0.61 -6.56
N GLN A 131 7.95 -0.83 -5.92
CA GLN A 131 6.71 -1.17 -6.62
C GLN A 131 6.00 0.09 -7.08
N GLN A 132 5.38 0.04 -8.26
CA GLN A 132 4.54 1.13 -8.73
C GLN A 132 3.27 1.20 -7.87
N THR A 133 2.97 2.39 -7.36
CA THR A 133 1.64 2.67 -6.82
C THR A 133 0.70 2.81 -8.02
N LEU A 134 -0.26 1.90 -8.14
CA LEU A 134 -1.27 1.86 -9.20
C LEU A 134 -2.18 3.09 -9.13
#